data_AF-C1BT02-F1
#
_entry.id   AF-C1BT02-F1
#
_cell.length_a   1.000
_cell.length_b   1.000
_cell.length_c   1.000
_cell.angle_alpha   90.00
_cell.angle_beta   90.00
_cell.angle_gamma   90.00
#
_symmetry.space_group_name_H-M   'P 1'
#
loop_
_entity.id
_entity.type
_entity.pdbx_description
1 polymer ?
#
loop_
_entity_poly.entity_id
_entity_poly.type
_entity_poly.pdbx_seq_one_letter_code
_entity_poly.pdbx_strand_id
1 'polypeptide(L)'
;MNVRKEVLNEEIESLHTSHGTSLTRFEEIVSLIDTDISKYSVLVPVQRKPSNANRLDEDELKELEGELECPVCMDISRPPIYQCEEGHIICSTCKPLLINCPHCAKKYSEPPIRCRFAEKLSLRYFSIAQDTP
;
A
#
# COMPACT_ATOMS: atom_id res chain seq x y z
N MET A 1 21.76 26.74 -41.98
CA MET A 1 21.52 25.28 -41.95
C MET A 1 20.56 24.92 -40.80
N ASN A 2 19.36 25.53 -40.74
CA ASN A 2 18.38 25.29 -39.64
C ASN A 2 17.24 24.33 -40.02
N VAL A 3 16.96 24.17 -41.32
CA VAL A 3 15.81 23.39 -41.83
C VAL A 3 15.84 21.92 -41.40
N ARG A 4 17.03 21.32 -41.19
CA ARG A 4 17.14 19.90 -40.77
C ARG A 4 16.77 19.64 -39.31
N LYS A 5 16.85 20.65 -38.43
CA LYS A 5 16.50 20.48 -37.00
C LYS A 5 14.99 20.60 -36.77
N GLU A 6 14.34 21.47 -37.53
CA GLU A 6 12.88 21.67 -37.46
C GLU A 6 12.13 20.41 -37.95
N VAL A 7 12.55 19.85 -39.08
CA VAL A 7 11.96 18.61 -39.63
C VAL A 7 12.14 17.41 -38.68
N LEU A 8 13.32 17.27 -38.05
CA LEU A 8 13.56 16.21 -37.08
C LEU A 8 12.70 16.39 -35.81
N ASN A 9 12.45 17.62 -35.37
CA ASN A 9 11.58 17.88 -34.23
C ASN A 9 10.12 17.55 -34.54
N GLU A 10 9.63 17.91 -35.72
CA GLU A 10 8.27 17.56 -36.16
C GLU A 10 8.09 16.03 -36.27
N GLU A 11 9.09 15.30 -36.78
CA GLU A 11 9.07 13.84 -36.82
C GLU A 11 9.04 13.22 -35.40
N ILE A 12 9.84 13.73 -34.47
CA ILE A 12 9.85 13.28 -33.07
C ILE A 12 8.51 13.57 -32.38
N GLU A 13 7.93 14.75 -32.60
CA GLU A 13 6.61 15.11 -32.06
C GLU A 13 5.50 14.22 -32.62
N SER A 14 5.57 13.89 -33.92
CA SER A 14 4.62 12.97 -34.55
C SER A 14 4.71 11.56 -33.96
N LEU A 15 5.92 11.08 -33.69
CA LEU A 15 6.17 9.78 -33.04
C LEU A 15 5.73 9.76 -31.59
N HIS A 16 5.98 10.82 -30.81
CA HIS A 16 5.48 10.93 -29.45
C HIS A 16 3.94 10.94 -29.40
N THR A 17 3.30 11.62 -30.36
CA THR A 17 1.84 11.65 -30.48
C THR A 17 1.28 10.27 -30.86
N SER A 18 1.93 9.55 -31.78
CA SER A 18 1.50 8.20 -32.17
C SER A 18 1.70 7.17 -31.05
N HIS A 19 2.78 7.28 -30.28
CA HIS A 19 3.02 6.46 -29.10
C HIS A 19 2.00 6.77 -28.01
N GLY A 20 1.71 8.06 -27.75
CA GLY A 20 0.70 8.49 -26.78
C GLY A 20 -0.69 7.95 -27.11
N THR A 21 -1.13 8.10 -28.36
CA THR A 21 -2.43 7.56 -28.82
C THR A 21 -2.51 6.03 -28.80
N SER A 22 -1.39 5.34 -29.01
CA SER A 22 -1.33 3.89 -28.86
C SER A 22 -1.45 3.47 -27.39
N LEU A 23 -0.78 4.17 -26.48
CA LEU A 23 -0.86 3.93 -25.04
C LEU A 23 -2.28 4.15 -24.51
N THR A 24 -2.95 5.25 -24.89
CA THR A 24 -4.34 5.50 -24.45
C THR A 24 -5.27 4.39 -24.93
N ARG A 25 -5.09 3.90 -26.16
CA ARG A 25 -5.85 2.76 -26.68
C ARG A 25 -5.58 1.46 -25.91
N PHE A 26 -4.34 1.22 -25.49
CA PHE A 26 -4.01 0.08 -24.64
C PHE A 26 -4.66 0.21 -23.26
N GLU A 27 -4.64 1.38 -22.64
CA GLU A 27 -5.28 1.65 -21.34
C GLU A 27 -6.80 1.44 -21.41
N GLU A 28 -7.45 1.90 -22.48
CA GLU A 28 -8.87 1.64 -22.75
C GLU A 28 -9.17 0.14 -22.81
N ILE A 29 -8.36 -0.64 -23.55
CA ILE A 29 -8.56 -2.10 -23.66
C ILE A 29 -8.38 -2.78 -22.30
N VAL A 30 -7.36 -2.40 -21.52
CA VAL A 30 -7.14 -2.94 -20.18
C VAL A 30 -8.34 -2.64 -19.27
N SER A 31 -8.89 -1.43 -19.34
CA SER A 31 -10.06 -1.04 -18.55
C SER A 31 -11.31 -1.88 -18.86
N LEU A 32 -11.51 -2.21 -20.15
CA LEU A 32 -12.61 -3.08 -20.59
C LEU A 32 -12.41 -4.51 -20.07
N ILE A 33 -11.20 -5.05 -20.17
CA ILE A 33 -10.86 -6.37 -19.67
C ILE A 33 -11.04 -6.46 -18.15
N ASP A 34 -10.59 -5.46 -17.40
CA ASP A 34 -10.73 -5.44 -15.94
C ASP A 34 -12.22 -5.38 -15.52
N THR A 35 -13.06 -4.68 -16.28
CA THR A 35 -14.51 -4.65 -16.06
C THR A 35 -15.17 -6.00 -16.32
N ASP A 36 -14.80 -6.66 -17.44
CA ASP A 36 -15.35 -7.97 -17.79
C ASP A 36 -14.88 -9.07 -16.83
N ILE A 37 -13.62 -9.03 -16.37
CA ILE A 37 -13.11 -9.96 -15.34
C ILE A 37 -13.85 -9.77 -14.02
N SER A 38 -14.14 -8.52 -13.63
CA SER A 38 -14.85 -8.20 -12.39
C SER A 38 -16.26 -8.79 -12.33
N LYS A 39 -16.90 -9.04 -13.48
CA LYS A 39 -18.21 -9.69 -13.57
C LYS A 39 -18.19 -11.15 -13.08
N TYR A 40 -17.04 -11.81 -13.17
CA TYR A 40 -16.87 -13.23 -12.85
C TYR A 40 -15.90 -13.46 -11.69
N SER A 41 -15.36 -12.39 -11.09
CA SER A 41 -14.41 -12.52 -9.97
C SER A 41 -15.14 -12.76 -8.65
N VAL A 42 -14.70 -13.80 -7.93
CA VAL A 42 -15.12 -14.06 -6.55
C VAL A 42 -14.33 -13.18 -5.55
N LEU A 43 -13.25 -12.56 -6.03
CA LEU A 43 -12.44 -11.58 -5.31
C LEU A 43 -12.89 -10.17 -5.70
N VAL A 44 -12.85 -9.24 -4.73
CA VAL A 44 -13.17 -7.82 -4.94
C VAL A 44 -12.30 -7.27 -6.09
N PRO A 45 -12.85 -6.42 -6.99
CA PRO A 45 -12.08 -5.80 -8.06
C PRO A 45 -10.84 -5.10 -7.49
N VAL A 46 -9.65 -5.56 -7.88
CA VAL A 46 -8.39 -4.92 -7.51
C VAL A 46 -8.32 -3.62 -8.31
N GLN A 47 -8.45 -2.47 -7.62
CA GLN A 47 -8.20 -1.19 -8.26
C GLN A 47 -6.72 -1.11 -8.62
N ARG A 48 -6.40 -1.36 -9.89
CA ARG A 48 -5.05 -1.14 -10.42
C ARG A 48 -4.86 0.36 -10.56
N LYS A 49 -4.28 1.01 -9.54
CA LYS A 49 -3.77 2.39 -9.69
C LYS A 49 -2.72 2.36 -10.82
N PRO A 50 -2.73 3.33 -11.75
CA PRO A 50 -1.73 3.40 -12.81
C PRO A 50 -0.36 3.50 -12.14
N SER A 51 0.41 2.43 -12.24
CA SER A 51 1.73 2.31 -11.64
C SER A 51 2.68 3.25 -12.37
N ASN A 52 2.78 4.50 -11.88
CA ASN A 52 3.89 5.37 -12.18
C ASN A 52 4.74 5.52 -10.92
N ALA A 53 5.85 4.79 -10.90
CA ALA A 53 7.02 4.92 -10.03
C ALA A 53 6.85 4.74 -8.50
N ASN A 54 7.23 3.55 -8.00
CA ASN A 54 7.98 3.27 -6.74
C ASN A 54 7.62 3.98 -5.41
N ARG A 55 6.54 4.75 -5.30
CA ARG A 55 6.12 5.45 -4.09
C ARG A 55 4.70 4.99 -3.75
N LEU A 56 4.50 4.45 -2.54
CA LEU A 56 3.15 4.34 -1.98
C LEU A 56 2.59 5.77 -1.96
N ASP A 57 1.33 5.92 -2.35
CA ASP A 57 0.70 7.24 -2.20
C ASP A 57 0.54 7.60 -0.72
N GLU A 58 0.44 8.90 -0.44
CA GLU A 58 0.35 9.39 0.94
C GLU A 58 -0.86 8.81 1.67
N ASP A 59 -1.93 8.52 0.92
CA ASP A 59 -3.15 7.88 1.43
C ASP A 59 -2.89 6.42 1.85
N GLU A 60 -2.20 5.61 1.03
CA GLU A 60 -1.81 4.23 1.38
C GLU A 60 -0.87 4.19 2.59
N LEU A 61 0.07 5.13 2.70
CA LEU A 61 0.97 5.21 3.85
C LEU A 61 0.19 5.49 5.14
N LYS A 62 -0.82 6.36 5.06
CA LYS A 62 -1.69 6.72 6.18
C LYS A 62 -2.66 5.59 6.56
N GLU A 63 -3.18 4.85 5.59
CA GLU A 63 -3.96 3.63 5.85
C GLU A 63 -3.10 2.61 6.59
N LEU A 64 -1.86 2.39 6.14
CA LEU A 64 -0.92 1.46 6.78
C LEU A 64 -0.54 1.90 8.20
N GLU A 65 -0.42 3.21 8.45
CA GLU A 65 -0.22 3.77 9.78
C GLU A 65 -1.36 3.39 10.74
N GLY A 66 -2.61 3.55 10.30
CA GLY A 66 -3.79 3.18 11.09
C GLY A 66 -3.87 1.68 11.38
N GLU A 67 -3.45 0.82 10.45
CA GLU A 67 -3.39 -0.64 10.67
C GLU A 67 -2.34 -1.06 11.71
N LEU A 68 -1.30 -0.25 11.91
CA LEU A 68 -0.17 -0.53 12.80
C LEU A 68 -0.25 0.21 14.14
N GLU A 69 -1.20 1.14 14.28
CA GLU A 69 -1.37 1.94 15.49
C GLU A 69 -1.75 1.08 16.70
N CYS A 70 -1.08 1.33 17.83
CA CYS A 70 -1.42 0.69 19.09
C CYS A 70 -2.63 1.41 19.73
N PRO A 71 -3.73 0.71 20.05
CA PRO A 71 -4.95 1.34 20.61
C PRO A 71 -4.78 1.93 22.01
N VAL A 72 -3.63 1.72 22.66
CA VAL A 72 -3.38 2.18 24.04
C VAL A 72 -2.51 3.43 24.08
N CYS A 73 -1.42 3.46 23.32
CA CYS A 73 -0.51 4.61 23.28
C CYS A 73 -0.68 5.49 22.05
N MET A 74 -1.49 5.06 21.06
CA MET A 74 -1.70 5.75 19.78
C MET A 74 -0.39 5.93 18.97
N ASP A 75 0.63 5.14 19.28
CA ASP A 75 1.88 5.10 18.51
C ASP A 75 1.87 3.93 17.53
N ILE A 76 2.60 4.11 16.43
CA ILE A 76 2.84 3.06 15.44
C ILE A 76 3.66 1.92 16.05
N SER A 77 3.07 0.73 16.09
CA SER A 77 3.67 -0.44 16.72
C SER A 77 4.95 -0.87 16.00
N ARG A 78 6.03 -1.07 16.76
CA ARG A 78 7.32 -1.61 16.28
C ARG A 78 7.50 -3.06 16.71
N PRO A 79 8.24 -3.90 15.94
CA PRO A 79 8.61 -5.22 16.40
C PRO A 79 9.33 -5.16 17.76
N PRO A 80 8.96 -6.01 18.74
CA PRO A 80 7.95 -7.07 18.65
C PRO A 80 6.50 -6.57 18.78
N ILE A 81 5.59 -7.08 17.93
CA ILE A 81 4.16 -6.74 17.97
C ILE A 81 3.38 -7.97 18.42
N TYR A 82 2.45 -7.79 19.36
CA TYR A 82 1.63 -8.86 19.92
C TYR A 82 0.21 -8.78 19.42
N GLN A 83 -0.52 -9.90 19.44
CA GLN A 83 -1.93 -9.95 19.10
C GLN A 83 -2.72 -10.79 20.11
N CYS A 84 -4.03 -10.54 20.21
CA CYS A 84 -4.94 -11.46 20.87
C CYS A 84 -5.36 -12.59 19.90
N GLU A 85 -6.17 -13.54 20.39
CA GLU A 85 -6.66 -14.67 19.59
C GLU A 85 -7.55 -14.24 18.40
N GLU A 86 -8.16 -13.06 18.48
CA GLU A 86 -8.95 -12.46 17.38
C GLU A 86 -8.11 -11.61 16.42
N GLY A 87 -6.79 -11.51 16.64
CA GLY A 87 -5.88 -10.80 15.73
C GLY A 87 -5.70 -9.30 15.99
N HIS A 88 -6.35 -8.70 17.00
CA HIS A 88 -6.10 -7.30 17.36
C HIS A 88 -4.68 -7.11 17.91
N ILE A 89 -3.96 -6.13 17.35
CA ILE A 89 -2.55 -5.90 17.69
C ILE A 89 -2.37 -5.01 18.92
N ILE A 90 -1.21 -5.15 19.58
CA ILE A 90 -0.74 -4.29 20.65
C ILE A 90 0.79 -4.20 20.60
N CYS A 91 1.34 -3.03 20.89
CA CYS A 91 2.79 -2.85 20.93
C CYS A 91 3.44 -3.54 22.15
N SER A 92 4.76 -3.71 22.09
CA SER A 92 5.53 -4.40 23.12
C SER A 92 5.57 -3.68 24.47
N THR A 93 5.45 -2.36 24.48
CA THR A 93 5.44 -1.55 25.70
C THR A 93 4.10 -1.65 26.43
N CYS A 94 2.98 -1.70 25.70
CA CYS A 94 1.64 -1.80 26.28
C CYS A 94 1.25 -3.23 26.64
N LYS A 95 1.72 -4.26 25.92
CA LYS A 95 1.36 -5.66 26.21
C LYS A 95 1.56 -6.11 27.68
N PRO A 96 2.65 -5.79 28.40
CA PRO A 96 2.81 -6.20 29.80
C PRO A 96 1.85 -5.50 30.77
N LEU A 97 1.26 -4.37 30.36
CA LEU A 97 0.30 -3.62 31.18
C LEU A 97 -1.14 -4.14 31.03
N LEU A 98 -1.36 -5.08 30.10
CA LEU A 98 -2.69 -5.54 29.71
C LEU A 98 -2.87 -7.05 29.90
N ILE A 99 -3.92 -7.39 30.63
CA ILE A 99 -4.39 -8.78 30.78
C ILE A 99 -5.40 -9.12 29.66
N ASN A 100 -6.25 -8.15 29.30
CA ASN A 100 -7.31 -8.31 28.31
C ASN A 100 -7.07 -7.37 27.12
N CYS A 101 -7.49 -7.81 25.93
CA CYS A 101 -7.46 -7.01 24.73
C CYS A 101 -8.45 -5.83 24.83
N PRO A 102 -8.04 -4.59 24.51
CA PRO A 102 -8.93 -3.42 24.59
C PRO A 102 -10.06 -3.44 23.55
N HIS A 103 -9.91 -4.17 22.43
CA HIS A 103 -10.92 -4.25 21.38
C HIS A 103 -11.99 -5.31 21.64
N CYS A 104 -11.60 -6.52 22.03
CA CYS A 104 -12.53 -7.66 22.15
C CYS A 104 -12.70 -8.18 23.58
N ALA A 105 -12.07 -7.55 24.58
CA ALA A 105 -12.09 -7.93 26.00
C ALA A 105 -11.58 -9.36 26.31
N LYS A 106 -11.15 -10.15 25.32
CA LYS A 106 -10.57 -11.48 25.54
C LYS A 106 -9.21 -11.37 26.23
N LYS A 107 -8.93 -12.32 27.13
CA LYS A 107 -7.64 -12.44 27.80
C LYS A 107 -6.54 -12.76 26.78
N TYR A 108 -5.36 -12.16 26.92
CA TYR A 108 -4.21 -12.55 26.11
C TYR A 108 -3.73 -13.97 26.48
N SER A 109 -3.27 -14.71 25.48
CA SER A 109 -2.66 -16.04 25.69
C SER A 109 -1.33 -15.92 26.43
N GLU A 110 -0.97 -16.97 27.17
CA GLU A 110 0.29 -17.10 27.90
C GLU A 110 1.02 -18.36 27.39
N PRO A 111 2.13 -18.25 26.63
CA PRO A 111 2.84 -17.00 26.30
C PRO A 111 2.09 -16.11 25.28
N PRO A 112 2.37 -14.80 25.26
CA PRO A 112 1.76 -13.87 24.31
C PRO A 112 2.02 -14.22 22.84
N ILE A 113 0.98 -14.15 22.01
CA ILE A 113 1.08 -14.43 20.58
C ILE A 113 1.72 -13.23 19.86
N ARG A 114 2.79 -13.48 19.11
CA ARG A 114 3.50 -12.50 18.30
C ARG A 114 2.88 -12.39 16.91
N CYS A 115 2.50 -11.21 16.48
CA CYS A 115 2.00 -10.97 15.11
C CYS A 115 3.16 -10.71 14.15
N ARG A 116 3.76 -11.78 13.60
CA ARG A 116 4.90 -11.68 12.66
C ARG A 116 4.55 -10.94 11.37
N PHE A 117 3.28 -10.99 10.97
CA PHE A 117 2.78 -10.24 9.82
C PHE A 117 2.85 -8.73 10.09
N ALA A 118 2.25 -8.26 11.19
CA ALA A 118 2.33 -6.85 11.59
C ALA A 118 3.78 -6.38 11.78
N GLU A 119 4.68 -7.23 12.30
CA GLU A 119 6.10 -6.89 12.40
C GLU A 119 6.74 -6.61 11.04
N LYS A 120 6.43 -7.44 10.05
CA LYS A 120 6.95 -7.27 8.68
C LYS A 120 6.37 -6.04 8.01
N LEU A 121 5.09 -5.75 8.23
CA LEU A 121 4.44 -4.52 7.75
C LEU A 121 5.04 -3.28 8.39
N SER A 122 5.22 -3.29 9.71
CA SER A 122 5.85 -2.21 10.47
C SER A 122 7.25 -1.89 9.96
N LEU A 123 8.08 -2.91 9.71
CA LEU A 123 9.40 -2.70 9.11
C LEU A 123 9.31 -2.03 7.73
N ARG A 124 8.35 -2.41 6.89
CA ARG A 124 8.15 -1.77 5.58
C ARG A 124 7.69 -0.33 5.72
N TYR A 125 6.74 -0.05 6.61
CA TYR A 125 6.28 1.31 6.90
C TYR A 125 7.47 2.20 7.27
N PHE A 126 8.31 1.78 8.21
CA PHE A 126 9.45 2.59 8.64
C PHE A 126 10.54 2.72 7.58
N SER A 127 10.71 1.75 6.68
CA SER A 127 11.63 1.90 5.55
C SER A 127 11.16 2.97 4.56
N ILE A 128 9.84 3.18 4.42
CA ILE A 128 9.27 4.13 3.46
C ILE A 128 9.09 5.51 4.08
N ALA A 129 8.62 5.58 5.33
CA ALA A 129 8.40 6.83 6.05
C ALA A 129 9.69 7.58 6.40
N GLN A 130 10.87 6.94 6.34
CA GLN A 130 12.17 7.58 6.57
C GLN A 130 12.75 8.28 5.32
N ASP A 131 12.09 8.19 4.15
CA ASP A 131 12.49 8.83 2.89
C ASP A 131 11.76 10.17 2.64
N THR A 132 11.02 10.71 3.60
CA THR A 132 10.47 12.07 3.50
C THR A 132 11.52 13.10 3.95
N PRO A 133 11.93 14.05 3.09
CA PRO A 133 12.95 15.05 3.41
C PRO A 133 12.52 16.03 4.51
#